data_AF-A0A7S2BXY3-F1
#
_entry.id   AF-A0A7S2BXY3-F1
#
_cell.length_a   1.000
_cell.length_b   1.000
_cell.length_c   1.000
_cell.angle_alpha   90.00
_cell.angle_beta   90.00
_cell.angle_gamma   90.00
#
_symmetry.space_group_name_H-M   'P 1'
#
loop_
_entity.id
_entity.type
_entity.pdbx_description
1 polymer ?
#
loop_
_entity_poly.entity_id
_entity_poly.type
_entity_poly.pdbx_seq_one_letter_code
_entity_poly.pdbx_strand_id
1 'polypeptide(L)'
;VTVVLCSAAGEMHRLQVDRQEFVDVLRARVAALWRVPPVCVHLLADTRALKGTDRLADYCSEDSSVLSVTVVKSLEQLYASLRNPGLCASALKSLAETPIKGDEELVSAVVDCLGTPIEVVRRATLVALPLVSEKGDWMAIAAAATCLEDPREGIRQLAIFTLAELSEKGDESMIAEVCERLENGKAWARDATVAAL
;
A
#
# COMPACT_ATOMS: atom_id res chain seq x y z
N VAL A 1 26.45 2.70 -16.16
CA VAL A 1 25.64 3.04 -17.36
C VAL A 1 24.73 4.19 -17.01
N THR A 2 24.47 5.08 -17.95
CA THR A 2 23.53 6.19 -17.73
C THR A 2 22.13 5.70 -18.08
N VAL A 3 21.26 5.55 -17.09
CA VAL A 3 19.84 5.29 -17.36
C VAL A 3 19.11 6.61 -17.49
N VAL A 4 18.44 6.81 -18.62
CA VAL A 4 17.54 7.94 -18.87
C VAL A 4 16.12 7.44 -18.64
N LEU A 5 15.50 7.91 -17.55
CA LEU A 5 14.12 7.61 -17.21
C LEU A 5 13.20 8.61 -17.93
N CYS A 6 12.28 8.12 -18.73
CA CYS A 6 11.27 8.91 -19.42
C CYS A 6 9.90 8.61 -18.79
N SER A 7 9.26 9.62 -18.19
CA SER A 7 7.87 9.48 -17.74
C SER A 7 6.91 9.62 -18.92
N ALA A 8 5.71 9.06 -18.79
CA ALA A 8 4.65 9.26 -19.79
C ALA A 8 4.25 10.75 -19.97
N ALA A 9 4.55 11.61 -18.97
CA ALA A 9 4.35 13.05 -19.03
C ALA A 9 5.51 13.80 -19.73
N GLY A 10 6.52 13.09 -20.23
CA GLY A 10 7.68 13.68 -20.91
C GLY A 10 8.80 14.15 -19.98
N GLU A 11 8.70 13.90 -18.67
CA GLU A 11 9.77 14.24 -17.74
C GLU A 11 10.95 13.28 -17.92
N MET A 12 12.16 13.83 -17.94
CA MET A 12 13.38 13.04 -18.09
C MET A 12 14.28 13.16 -16.86
N HIS A 13 14.67 12.03 -16.29
CA HIS A 13 15.63 11.95 -15.18
C HIS A 13 16.80 11.05 -15.55
N ARG A 14 18.03 11.51 -15.27
CA ARG A 14 19.25 10.74 -15.54
C ARG A 14 19.80 10.16 -14.25
N LEU A 15 20.00 8.85 -14.23
CA LEU A 15 20.62 8.13 -13.12
C LEU A 15 21.91 7.46 -13.58
N GLN A 16 22.95 7.58 -12.75
CA GLN A 16 24.12 6.72 -12.86
C GLN A 16 23.87 5.45 -12.04
N VAL A 17 24.01 4.32 -12.71
CA VAL A 17 23.75 2.98 -12.17
C VAL A 17 24.82 2.00 -12.64
N ASP A 18 25.14 1.03 -11.80
CA ASP A 18 26.01 -0.08 -12.19
C ASP A 18 25.28 -0.97 -13.22
N ARG A 19 25.98 -1.41 -14.27
CA ARG A 19 25.42 -2.34 -15.27
C ARG A 19 25.05 -3.69 -14.64
N GLN A 20 25.73 -4.07 -13.57
CA GLN A 20 25.49 -5.34 -12.87
C GLN A 20 24.38 -5.25 -11.82
N GLU A 21 23.82 -4.06 -11.60
CA GLU A 21 22.69 -3.87 -10.69
C GLU A 21 21.43 -4.55 -11.26
N PHE A 22 20.63 -5.13 -10.36
CA PHE A 22 19.35 -5.74 -10.71
C PHE A 22 18.30 -4.67 -11.01
N VAL A 23 17.40 -4.99 -11.94
CA VAL A 23 16.27 -4.12 -12.30
C VAL A 23 15.42 -3.79 -11.07
N ASP A 24 15.23 -4.72 -10.13
CA ASP A 24 14.48 -4.47 -8.89
C ASP A 24 15.04 -3.30 -8.08
N VAL A 25 16.36 -3.16 -8.03
CA VAL A 25 17.03 -2.06 -7.31
C VAL A 25 16.78 -0.73 -8.02
N LEU A 26 16.89 -0.72 -9.36
CA LEU A 26 16.51 0.45 -10.16
C LEU A 26 15.04 0.81 -9.93
N ARG A 27 14.12 -0.17 -9.94
CA ARG A 27 12.69 0.05 -9.72
C ARG A 27 12.43 0.69 -8.36
N ALA A 28 13.05 0.19 -7.29
CA ALA A 28 12.93 0.76 -5.95
C ALA A 28 13.44 2.22 -5.90
N ARG A 29 14.53 2.54 -6.61
CA ARG A 29 15.06 3.91 -6.70
C ARG A 29 14.11 4.85 -7.45
N VAL A 30 13.54 4.39 -8.56
CA VAL A 30 12.54 5.15 -9.33
C VAL A 30 11.29 5.40 -8.50
N ALA A 31 10.82 4.37 -7.79
CA ALA A 31 9.68 4.44 -6.90
C ALA A 31 9.88 5.48 -5.78
N ALA A 32 11.06 5.47 -5.14
CA ALA A 32 11.44 6.45 -4.13
C ALA A 32 11.53 7.88 -4.71
N LEU A 33 12.11 8.03 -5.90
CA LEU A 33 12.21 9.33 -6.59
C LEU A 33 10.83 9.93 -6.87
N TRP A 34 9.86 9.10 -7.21
CA TRP A 34 8.52 9.53 -7.60
C TRP A 34 7.47 9.35 -6.50
N ARG A 35 7.88 8.95 -5.30
CA ARG A 35 7.02 8.75 -4.12
C ARG A 35 5.81 7.87 -4.41
N VAL A 36 6.03 6.76 -5.10
CA VAL A 36 5.01 5.74 -5.39
C VAL A 36 5.49 4.37 -4.94
N PRO A 37 4.60 3.42 -4.63
CA PRO A 37 5.00 2.05 -4.30
C PRO A 37 5.84 1.43 -5.42
N PRO A 38 6.93 0.68 -5.12
CA PRO A 38 7.72 0.01 -6.15
C PRO A 38 6.92 -0.93 -7.05
N VAL A 39 5.87 -1.54 -6.51
CA VAL A 39 4.94 -2.40 -7.23
C VAL A 39 4.19 -1.65 -8.33
N CYS A 40 4.00 -0.33 -8.19
CA CYS A 40 3.33 0.51 -9.17
C CYS A 40 4.23 0.99 -10.31
N VAL A 41 5.53 0.66 -10.28
CA VAL A 41 6.52 1.15 -11.25
C VAL A 41 6.86 0.07 -12.26
N HIS A 42 6.40 0.23 -13.49
CA HIS A 42 6.79 -0.61 -14.62
C HIS A 42 7.89 0.06 -15.42
N LEU A 43 8.99 -0.66 -15.64
CA LEU A 43 10.13 -0.18 -16.41
C LEU A 43 10.12 -0.88 -17.78
N LEU A 44 10.17 -0.09 -18.84
CA LEU A 44 10.19 -0.55 -20.24
C LEU A 44 11.44 -0.01 -20.91
N ALA A 45 12.24 -0.85 -21.56
CA ALA A 45 13.27 -0.40 -22.50
C ALA A 45 12.77 -0.70 -23.91
N ASP A 46 12.64 0.33 -24.73
CA ASP A 46 12.00 0.30 -26.04
C ASP A 46 10.58 -0.29 -25.97
N THR A 47 10.43 -1.59 -26.29
CA THR A 47 9.16 -2.33 -26.25
C THR A 47 9.16 -3.50 -25.26
N ARG A 48 10.21 -3.65 -24.45
CA ARG A 48 10.40 -4.80 -23.55
C ARG A 48 10.24 -4.37 -22.10
N ALA A 49 9.41 -5.09 -21.35
CA ALA A 49 9.31 -4.93 -19.91
C ALA A 49 10.54 -5.51 -19.22
N LEU A 50 11.18 -4.70 -18.38
CA LEU A 50 12.33 -5.11 -17.59
C LEU A 50 11.85 -5.94 -16.39
N LYS A 51 12.29 -7.19 -16.34
CA LYS A 51 11.98 -8.10 -15.23
C LYS A 51 12.90 -7.80 -14.05
N GLY A 52 12.36 -7.92 -12.84
CA GLY A 52 13.08 -7.62 -11.60
C GLY A 52 14.38 -8.40 -11.39
N THR A 53 14.38 -9.66 -11.79
CA THR A 53 15.49 -10.63 -11.64
C THR A 53 16.65 -10.40 -12.61
N ASP A 54 16.43 -9.61 -13.65
CA ASP A 54 17.39 -9.42 -14.72
C ASP A 54 18.39 -8.30 -14.32
N ARG A 55 19.55 -8.30 -14.95
CA ARG A 55 20.55 -7.25 -14.77
C ARG A 55 20.34 -6.14 -15.79
N LEU A 56 20.70 -4.91 -15.46
CA LEU A 56 20.63 -3.80 -16.42
C LEU A 56 21.50 -4.05 -17.66
N ALA A 57 22.60 -4.80 -17.51
CA ALA A 57 23.45 -5.24 -18.62
C ALA A 57 22.68 -6.00 -19.71
N ASP A 58 21.66 -6.79 -19.35
CA ASP A 58 20.88 -7.63 -20.27
C ASP A 58 20.06 -6.80 -21.27
N TYR A 59 19.83 -5.51 -20.95
CA TYR A 59 19.05 -4.57 -21.75
C TYR A 59 19.91 -3.50 -22.43
N CYS A 60 21.22 -3.46 -22.17
CA CYS A 60 22.12 -2.50 -22.79
C CYS A 60 22.85 -3.15 -23.98
N SER A 61 22.97 -2.45 -25.10
CA SER A 61 23.90 -2.87 -26.16
C SER A 61 25.36 -2.73 -25.70
N GLU A 62 26.25 -3.55 -26.23
CA GLU A 62 27.69 -3.53 -25.87
C GLU A 62 28.31 -2.15 -26.10
N ASP A 63 27.90 -1.47 -27.19
CA ASP A 63 28.42 -0.17 -27.61
C ASP A 63 27.73 1.04 -26.95
N SER A 64 26.56 0.87 -26.34
CA SER A 64 25.84 1.99 -25.71
C SER A 64 26.11 2.08 -24.22
N SER A 65 26.55 3.26 -23.80
CA SER A 65 26.67 3.64 -22.38
C SER A 65 25.36 4.23 -21.82
N VAL A 66 24.31 4.31 -22.63
CA VAL A 66 23.02 4.92 -22.29
C VAL A 66 21.90 3.91 -22.50
N LEU A 67 21.05 3.73 -21.50
CA LEU A 67 19.84 2.94 -21.56
C LEU A 67 18.63 3.88 -21.39
N SER A 68 17.76 3.95 -22.39
CA SER A 68 16.51 4.69 -22.30
C SER A 68 15.44 3.79 -21.70
N VAL A 69 14.84 4.22 -20.60
CA VAL A 69 13.80 3.47 -19.88
C VAL A 69 12.56 4.33 -19.77
N THR A 70 11.48 3.90 -20.41
CA THR A 70 10.15 4.46 -20.21
C THR A 70 9.59 3.90 -18.91
N VAL A 71 9.08 4.77 -18.05
CA VAL A 71 8.46 4.36 -16.80
C VAL A 71 6.96 4.60 -16.87
N VAL A 72 6.21 3.54 -16.59
CA VAL A 72 4.75 3.56 -16.53
C VAL A 72 4.34 3.35 -15.07
N LYS A 73 3.47 4.23 -14.57
CA LYS A 73 2.84 4.08 -13.26
C LYS A 73 1.50 3.35 -13.44
N SER A 74 1.29 2.25 -12.73
CA SER A 74 0.02 1.50 -12.76
C SER A 74 -0.34 0.95 -11.37
N LEU A 75 -1.61 1.03 -11.00
CA LEU A 75 -2.14 0.43 -9.77
C LEU A 75 -2.59 -1.03 -9.98
N GLU A 76 -2.69 -1.52 -11.22
CA GLU A 76 -3.15 -2.88 -11.52
C GLU A 76 -2.35 -3.96 -10.78
N GLN A 77 -1.02 -3.81 -10.78
CA GLN A 77 -0.13 -4.76 -10.11
C GLN A 77 -0.24 -4.66 -8.58
N LEU A 78 -0.56 -3.48 -8.05
CA LEU A 78 -0.84 -3.29 -6.63
C LEU A 78 -2.12 -4.01 -6.24
N TYR A 79 -3.22 -3.82 -6.97
CA TYR A 79 -4.47 -4.57 -6.75
C TYR A 79 -4.29 -6.08 -6.89
N ALA A 80 -3.56 -6.53 -7.91
CA ALA A 80 -3.25 -7.94 -8.09
C ALA A 80 -2.46 -8.52 -6.92
N SER A 81 -1.54 -7.73 -6.34
CA SER A 81 -0.75 -8.13 -5.18
C SER A 81 -1.59 -8.17 -3.90
N LEU A 82 -2.50 -7.21 -3.70
CA LEU A 82 -3.45 -7.19 -2.57
C LEU A 82 -4.40 -8.40 -2.60
N ARG A 83 -4.88 -8.79 -3.80
CA ARG A 83 -5.75 -9.96 -3.98
C ARG A 83 -5.03 -11.30 -3.83
N ASN A 84 -3.70 -11.30 -3.81
CA ASN A 84 -2.89 -12.50 -3.67
C ASN A 84 -2.45 -12.68 -2.20
N PRO A 85 -2.90 -13.73 -1.48
CA PRO A 85 -2.55 -13.93 -0.08
C PRO A 85 -1.04 -14.01 0.20
N GLY A 86 -0.24 -14.46 -0.77
CA GLY A 86 1.22 -14.53 -0.63
C GLY A 86 1.94 -13.20 -0.83
N LEU A 87 1.29 -12.22 -1.48
CA LEU A 87 1.87 -10.91 -1.83
C LEU A 87 1.18 -9.73 -1.13
N CYS A 88 0.01 -9.95 -0.52
CA CYS A 88 -0.75 -8.89 0.11
C CYS A 88 0.04 -8.20 1.23
N ALA A 89 0.81 -8.94 2.03
CA ALA A 89 1.65 -8.36 3.09
C ALA A 89 2.70 -7.37 2.55
N SER A 90 3.35 -7.70 1.43
CA SER A 90 4.35 -6.80 0.83
C SER A 90 3.68 -5.59 0.18
N ALA A 91 2.53 -5.78 -0.48
CA ALA A 91 1.74 -4.69 -1.04
C ALA A 91 1.28 -3.70 0.04
N LEU A 92 0.72 -4.20 1.15
CA LEU A 92 0.31 -3.39 2.30
C LEU A 92 1.49 -2.63 2.92
N LYS A 93 2.66 -3.27 3.02
CA LYS A 93 3.87 -2.59 3.50
C LYS A 93 4.30 -1.46 2.56
N SER A 94 4.23 -1.65 1.24
CA SER A 94 4.58 -0.60 0.29
C SER A 94 3.60 0.58 0.34
N LEU A 95 2.32 0.35 0.63
CA LEU A 95 1.35 1.41 0.91
C LEU A 95 1.70 2.21 2.18
N ALA A 96 2.30 1.57 3.17
CA ALA A 96 2.76 2.27 4.38
C ALA A 96 3.92 3.24 4.11
N GLU A 97 4.79 2.91 3.14
CA GLU A 97 5.91 3.76 2.73
C GLU A 97 5.48 4.89 1.79
N THR A 98 4.39 4.68 1.05
CA THR A 98 3.88 5.61 0.04
C THR A 98 2.35 5.67 0.08
N PRO A 99 1.78 6.51 0.97
CA PRO A 99 0.33 6.63 1.13
C PRO A 99 -0.36 7.13 -0.15
N ILE A 100 -1.47 6.48 -0.51
CA ILE A 100 -2.33 6.83 -1.65
C ILE A 100 -3.76 6.98 -1.13
N LYS A 101 -4.21 8.21 -0.90
CA LYS A 101 -5.54 8.50 -0.33
C LYS A 101 -6.60 8.74 -1.40
N GLY A 102 -7.86 8.45 -1.05
CA GLY A 102 -9.04 8.85 -1.82
C GLY A 102 -9.37 7.93 -2.99
N ASP A 103 -8.80 6.73 -3.02
CA ASP A 103 -9.11 5.70 -4.01
C ASP A 103 -9.99 4.62 -3.35
N GLU A 104 -11.30 4.71 -3.57
CA GLU A 104 -12.29 3.79 -2.99
C GLU A 104 -12.03 2.32 -3.36
N GLU A 105 -11.56 2.05 -4.59
CA GLU A 105 -11.22 0.69 -5.02
C GLU A 105 -10.00 0.17 -4.24
N LEU A 106 -9.03 1.04 -3.95
CA LEU A 106 -7.88 0.70 -3.12
C LEU A 106 -8.27 0.46 -1.66
N VAL A 107 -9.14 1.28 -1.08
CA VAL A 107 -9.66 1.04 0.27
C VAL A 107 -10.37 -0.32 0.30
N SER A 108 -11.22 -0.63 -0.69
CA SER A 108 -11.91 -1.93 -0.76
C SER A 108 -10.92 -3.09 -0.84
N ALA A 109 -9.91 -3.01 -1.72
CA ALA A 109 -8.92 -4.06 -1.87
C ALA A 109 -8.05 -4.25 -0.61
N VAL A 110 -7.77 -3.17 0.13
CA VAL A 110 -7.09 -3.24 1.43
C VAL A 110 -8.01 -3.87 2.48
N VAL A 111 -9.29 -3.48 2.55
CA VAL A 111 -10.28 -4.06 3.48
C VAL A 111 -10.44 -5.57 3.28
N ASP A 112 -10.47 -6.03 2.02
CA ASP A 112 -10.56 -7.46 1.69
C ASP A 112 -9.41 -8.27 2.32
N CYS A 113 -8.25 -7.65 2.55
CA CYS A 113 -7.11 -8.29 3.19
C CYS A 113 -7.38 -8.62 4.68
N LEU A 114 -8.37 -8.03 5.36
CA LEU A 114 -8.74 -8.41 6.73
C LEU A 114 -9.36 -9.80 6.82
N GLY A 115 -9.97 -10.30 5.75
CA GLY A 115 -10.61 -11.63 5.71
C GLY A 115 -9.61 -12.80 5.75
N THR A 116 -8.31 -12.52 5.71
CA THR A 116 -7.26 -13.54 5.76
C THR A 116 -7.10 -14.16 7.16
N PRO A 117 -6.81 -15.47 7.26
CA PRO A 117 -6.46 -16.09 8.53
C PRO A 117 -5.08 -15.65 9.05
N ILE A 118 -4.24 -15.03 8.21
CA ILE A 118 -2.86 -14.67 8.54
C ILE A 118 -2.82 -13.39 9.38
N GLU A 119 -2.45 -13.51 10.67
CA GLU A 119 -2.38 -12.38 11.61
C GLU A 119 -1.51 -11.22 11.08
N VAL A 120 -0.35 -11.53 10.49
CA VAL A 120 0.58 -10.51 9.96
C VAL A 120 -0.08 -9.65 8.89
N VAL A 121 -0.92 -10.24 8.04
CA VAL A 121 -1.64 -9.49 7.00
C VAL A 121 -2.71 -8.61 7.63
N ARG A 122 -3.53 -9.13 8.55
CA ARG A 122 -4.53 -8.31 9.25
C ARG A 122 -3.91 -7.10 9.97
N ARG A 123 -2.74 -7.29 10.61
CA ARG A 123 -1.97 -6.18 11.20
C ARG A 123 -1.54 -5.17 10.13
N ALA A 124 -0.95 -5.64 9.04
CA ALA A 124 -0.50 -4.77 7.96
C ALA A 124 -1.68 -4.00 7.34
N THR A 125 -2.85 -4.62 7.24
CA THR A 125 -4.08 -3.99 6.75
C THR A 125 -4.55 -2.87 7.66
N LEU A 126 -4.65 -3.11 8.97
CA LEU A 126 -5.05 -2.07 9.93
C LEU A 126 -4.08 -0.88 9.95
N VAL A 127 -2.78 -1.12 9.73
CA VAL A 127 -1.78 -0.05 9.56
C VAL A 127 -1.95 0.70 8.24
N ALA A 128 -2.33 0.01 7.16
CA ALA A 128 -2.49 0.62 5.84
C ALA A 128 -3.79 1.43 5.69
N LEU A 129 -4.87 1.04 6.38
CA LEU A 129 -6.19 1.66 6.23
C LEU A 129 -6.19 3.19 6.39
N PRO A 130 -5.61 3.80 7.45
CA PRO A 130 -5.58 5.26 7.59
C PRO A 130 -4.73 5.98 6.53
N LEU A 131 -3.85 5.24 5.85
CA LEU A 131 -2.94 5.75 4.82
C LEU A 131 -3.58 5.75 3.44
N VAL A 132 -4.60 4.92 3.23
CA VAL A 132 -5.36 4.86 1.96
C VAL A 132 -6.74 5.51 2.03
N SER A 133 -7.25 5.70 3.24
CA SER A 133 -8.59 6.24 3.45
C SER A 133 -8.57 7.72 3.81
N GLU A 134 -9.66 8.41 3.49
CA GLU A 134 -9.95 9.73 4.03
C GLU A 134 -10.52 9.62 5.46
N LYS A 135 -10.52 10.73 6.19
CA LYS A 135 -11.22 10.76 7.48
C LYS A 135 -12.71 10.63 7.25
N GLY A 136 -13.40 9.89 8.11
CA GLY A 136 -14.81 9.57 7.94
C GLY A 136 -15.09 8.52 6.86
N ASP A 137 -14.07 7.87 6.29
CA ASP A 137 -14.27 6.77 5.35
C ASP A 137 -14.96 5.59 6.05
N TRP A 138 -16.25 5.46 5.76
CA TRP A 138 -17.10 4.50 6.43
C TRP A 138 -16.73 3.05 6.17
N MET A 139 -16.20 2.76 4.98
CA MET A 139 -15.78 1.41 4.64
C MET A 139 -14.57 1.00 5.48
N ALA A 140 -13.59 1.90 5.61
CA ALA A 140 -12.43 1.68 6.47
C ALA A 140 -12.79 1.61 7.96
N ILE A 141 -13.70 2.47 8.43
CA ILE A 141 -14.17 2.49 9.82
C ILE A 141 -14.90 1.19 10.16
N ALA A 142 -15.88 0.78 9.34
CA ALA A 142 -16.63 -0.45 9.57
C ALA A 142 -15.70 -1.67 9.57
N ALA A 143 -14.75 -1.72 8.63
CA ALA A 143 -13.74 -2.77 8.56
C ALA A 143 -12.87 -2.84 9.83
N ALA A 144 -12.35 -1.71 10.29
CA ALA A 144 -11.57 -1.65 11.53
C ALA A 144 -12.42 -2.05 12.75
N ALA A 145 -13.69 -1.65 12.82
CA ALA A 145 -14.60 -2.04 13.90
C ALA A 145 -14.79 -3.56 14.00
N THR A 146 -14.84 -4.30 12.88
CA THR A 146 -14.92 -5.77 12.92
C THR A 146 -13.71 -6.42 13.62
N CYS A 147 -12.55 -5.76 13.57
CA CYS A 147 -11.31 -6.26 14.18
C CYS A 147 -11.25 -6.06 15.70
N LEU A 148 -12.22 -5.35 16.30
CA LEU A 148 -12.39 -5.27 17.76
C LEU A 148 -12.84 -6.59 18.38
N GLU A 149 -13.38 -7.51 17.58
CA GLU A 149 -13.76 -8.86 18.02
C GLU A 149 -12.67 -9.91 17.72
N ASP A 150 -11.53 -9.51 17.13
CA ASP A 150 -10.47 -10.46 16.76
C ASP A 150 -9.93 -11.22 17.99
N PRO A 151 -9.70 -12.55 17.91
CA PRO A 151 -9.19 -13.33 19.02
C PRO A 151 -7.83 -12.82 19.55
N ARG A 152 -7.03 -12.15 18.72
CA ARG A 152 -5.71 -11.61 19.07
C ARG A 152 -5.82 -10.22 19.66
N GLU A 153 -5.34 -10.06 20.90
CA GLU A 153 -5.33 -8.77 21.58
C GLU A 153 -4.60 -7.68 20.81
N GLY A 154 -3.47 -8.00 20.18
CA GLY A 154 -2.73 -7.04 19.36
C GLY A 154 -3.51 -6.52 18.16
N ILE A 155 -4.41 -7.32 17.58
CA ILE A 155 -5.30 -6.87 16.49
C ILE A 155 -6.36 -5.94 17.06
N ARG A 156 -6.98 -6.30 18.19
CA ARG A 156 -8.00 -5.46 18.83
C ARG A 156 -7.46 -4.09 19.23
N GLN A 157 -6.26 -4.03 19.80
CA GLN A 157 -5.59 -2.78 20.13
C GLN A 157 -5.32 -1.94 18.87
N LEU A 158 -4.81 -2.57 17.81
CA LEU A 158 -4.53 -1.89 16.56
C LEU A 158 -5.81 -1.36 15.91
N ALA A 159 -6.91 -2.10 15.97
CA ALA A 159 -8.21 -1.66 15.47
C ALA A 159 -8.69 -0.38 16.19
N ILE A 160 -8.50 -0.27 17.50
CA ILE A 160 -8.81 0.96 18.26
C ILE A 160 -7.99 2.14 17.75
N PHE A 161 -6.68 1.95 17.54
CA PHE A 161 -5.82 3.01 16.99
C PHE A 161 -6.22 3.39 15.56
N THR A 162 -6.52 2.42 14.71
CA THR A 162 -6.97 2.64 13.33
C THR A 162 -8.28 3.43 13.31
N LEU A 163 -9.25 3.09 14.17
CA LEU A 163 -10.49 3.85 14.32
C LEU A 163 -10.21 5.30 14.72
N ALA A 164 -9.33 5.52 15.70
CA ALA A 164 -8.94 6.86 16.12
C ALA A 164 -8.35 7.72 15.00
N GLU A 165 -7.51 7.13 14.15
CA GLU A 165 -6.91 7.84 13.01
C GLU A 165 -7.92 8.15 11.89
N LEU A 166 -8.85 7.23 11.62
CA LEU A 166 -9.87 7.38 10.59
C LEU A 166 -10.99 8.35 10.98
N SER A 167 -11.07 8.72 12.25
CA SER A 167 -12.17 9.53 12.76
C SER A 167 -11.95 11.03 12.54
N GLU A 168 -13.04 11.71 12.20
CA GLU A 168 -13.11 13.15 12.37
C GLU A 168 -13.25 13.50 13.85
N LYS A 169 -12.58 14.57 14.27
CA LYS A 169 -12.55 14.94 15.69
C LYS A 169 -13.95 15.38 16.12
N GLY A 170 -14.52 14.68 17.09
CA GLY A 170 -15.88 14.97 17.60
C GLY A 170 -17.01 14.32 16.80
N ASP A 171 -16.72 13.27 16.02
CA ASP A 171 -17.74 12.48 15.32
C ASP A 171 -18.48 11.54 16.29
N GLU A 172 -19.42 12.11 17.04
CA GLU A 172 -20.31 11.37 17.95
C GLU A 172 -21.14 10.30 17.23
N SER A 173 -21.42 10.49 15.92
CA SER A 173 -22.20 9.54 15.12
C SER A 173 -21.42 8.26 14.87
N MET A 174 -20.12 8.39 14.62
CA MET A 174 -19.24 7.23 14.45
C MET A 174 -19.05 6.46 15.76
N ILE A 175 -18.91 7.15 16.90
CA ILE A 175 -18.87 6.48 18.22
C ILE A 175 -20.15 5.67 18.43
N ALA A 176 -21.32 6.25 18.18
CA ALA A 176 -22.61 5.59 18.37
C ALA A 176 -22.72 4.32 17.52
N GLU A 177 -22.29 4.37 16.26
CA GLU A 177 -22.47 3.25 15.36
C GLU A 177 -21.38 2.18 15.48
N VAL A 178 -20.15 2.55 15.87
CA VAL A 178 -19.18 1.55 16.33
C VAL A 178 -19.72 0.87 17.60
N CYS A 179 -20.34 1.61 18.52
CA CYS A 179 -20.99 1.03 19.71
C CYS A 179 -22.16 0.11 19.37
N GLU A 180 -22.98 0.44 18.36
CA GLU A 180 -24.09 -0.39 17.87
C GLU A 180 -23.57 -1.67 17.19
N ARG A 181 -22.51 -1.58 16.38
CA ARG A 181 -21.88 -2.78 15.81
C ARG A 181 -21.27 -3.69 16.88
N LEU A 182 -20.74 -3.09 17.94
CA LEU A 182 -20.20 -3.80 19.11
C LEU A 182 -21.28 -4.15 20.14
N GLU A 183 -22.55 -3.81 19.92
CA GLU A 183 -23.60 -4.11 20.89
C GLU A 183 -23.82 -5.61 21.11
N ASN A 184 -23.37 -6.41 20.14
CA ASN A 184 -23.30 -7.86 20.23
C ASN A 184 -21.97 -8.39 20.82
N GLY A 185 -21.00 -7.52 21.13
CA GLY A 185 -19.60 -7.85 21.37
C GLY A 185 -18.92 -7.06 22.50
N LYS A 186 -19.38 -7.24 23.75
CA LYS A 186 -18.69 -6.93 25.03
C LYS A 186 -18.39 -5.44 25.35
N ALA A 187 -18.80 -5.01 26.55
CA ALA A 187 -18.65 -3.64 27.08
C ALA A 187 -17.22 -3.04 26.99
N TRP A 188 -16.16 -3.86 27.11
CA TRP A 188 -14.78 -3.38 27.07
C TRP A 188 -14.40 -2.74 25.72
N ALA A 189 -15.00 -3.19 24.60
CA ALA A 189 -14.70 -2.65 23.29
C ALA A 189 -15.31 -1.25 23.11
N ARG A 190 -16.47 -0.99 23.74
CA ARG A 190 -17.08 0.35 23.78
C ARG A 190 -16.24 1.30 24.60
N ASP A 191 -15.87 0.91 25.82
CA ASP A 191 -15.05 1.75 26.71
C ASP A 191 -13.70 2.10 26.06
N ALA A 192 -13.09 1.15 25.37
CA ALA A 192 -11.82 1.36 24.67
C ALA A 192 -11.95 2.24 23.42
N THR A 193 -13.06 2.13 22.69
CA THR A 193 -13.33 2.97 21.50
C THR A 193 -13.64 4.41 21.92
N VAL A 194 -14.49 4.61 22.94
CA VAL A 194 -14.82 5.93 23.49
C VAL A 194 -13.57 6.61 24.09
N ALA A 195 -12.67 5.85 24.72
CA ALA A 195 -11.44 6.42 25.26
C ALA A 195 -10.41 6.83 24.19
N ALA A 196 -10.51 6.30 22.98
CA ALA A 196 -9.56 6.54 21.89
C ALA A 196 -9.96 7.66 20.93
N LEU A 197 -11.22 8.13 21.00
CA LEU A 197 -11.85 9.10 20.09
C LEU A 197 -12.14 10.43 20.79
#